data_AF-A0A1S3E549-F1
#
_entry.id   AF-A0A1S3E549-F1
#
_cell.length_a   1.000
_cell.length_b   1.000
_cell.length_c   1.000
_cell.angle_alpha   90.00
_cell.angle_beta   90.00
_cell.angle_gamma   90.00
#
_symmetry.space_group_name_H-M   'P 1'
#
loop_
_entity.id
_entity.type
_entity.pdbx_description
1 polymer ?
#
loop_
_entity_poly.entity_id
_entity_poly.type
_entity_poly.pdbx_seq_one_letter_code
_entity_poly.pdbx_strand_id
1 'polypeptide(L)'
;MKERLCAGGQVPSTWKPALEDSSTLEIFFDYYAMNQPFSKEALECLLRLASTRRSLFSDDTARLKFLSHLMQGTKEILQTGIGLTEHDNYHTFCRLLSRFKVNYQLSELVSAEGYSDWIHLVAEFTLKSLQSWKWAGSSVYYLLNLWSKSVTSVRYLKSDKPNLLEEYVPKVIECFVSSRFDSLQSELSDELGEDPLDNVEVLQDQLEFFPYLCRFQYEGCSSYLMKIVEPIMQSYMKEANLQIPMDSYELSITESKLAWFTHIVAAILKTKQMSGFSGESHEILDAEISACVLQLVNISDSGIHNKVYEYSRIKFGVSYNI
;
A
#
# COMPACT_ATOMS: atom_id res chain seq x y z
N MET A 1 14.53 18.15 -7.19
CA MET A 1 15.91 18.00 -7.72
C MET A 1 16.94 17.59 -6.65
N LYS A 2 16.56 16.88 -5.57
CA LYS A 2 17.47 16.50 -4.46
C LYS A 2 17.46 15.00 -4.09
N GLU A 3 16.94 14.13 -4.95
CA GLU A 3 16.95 12.67 -4.73
C GLU A 3 17.92 11.89 -5.64
N ARG A 4 18.72 12.56 -6.48
CA ARG A 4 19.61 11.87 -7.43
C ARG A 4 21.00 11.48 -6.92
N LEU A 5 21.38 11.82 -5.67
CA LEU A 5 22.75 11.59 -5.21
C LEU A 5 23.04 10.18 -4.66
N CYS A 6 22.03 9.38 -4.28
CA CYS A 6 22.28 8.03 -3.75
C CYS A 6 22.00 6.89 -4.74
N ALA A 7 21.49 7.19 -5.94
CA ALA A 7 21.21 6.15 -6.94
C ALA A 7 22.41 5.82 -7.86
N GLY A 8 23.45 6.68 -7.88
CA GLY A 8 24.57 6.55 -8.83
C GLY A 8 25.99 6.69 -8.27
N GLY A 9 26.17 7.07 -7.00
CA GLY A 9 27.51 7.17 -6.41
C GLY A 9 28.08 5.79 -6.10
N GLN A 10 29.20 5.42 -6.73
CA GLN A 10 30.01 4.29 -6.26
C GLN A 10 30.47 4.61 -4.83
N VAL A 11 29.93 3.94 -3.82
CA VAL A 11 30.46 4.01 -2.45
C VAL A 11 31.90 3.49 -2.51
N PRO A 12 32.89 4.22 -1.97
CA PRO A 12 34.27 3.77 -1.98
C PRO A 12 34.41 2.40 -1.32
N SER A 13 35.19 1.50 -1.93
CA SER A 13 35.47 0.16 -1.37
C SER A 13 36.17 0.22 0.00
N THR A 14 36.75 1.37 0.36
CA THR A 14 37.34 1.64 1.67
C THR A 14 36.31 1.70 2.81
N TRP A 15 35.01 1.84 2.49
CA TRP A 15 33.93 1.91 3.50
C TRP A 15 33.44 0.52 3.94
N LYS A 16 33.84 -0.56 3.25
CA LYS A 16 33.42 -1.93 3.60
C LYS A 16 33.62 -2.28 5.08
N PRO A 17 34.80 -2.02 5.70
CA PRO A 17 35.00 -2.37 7.10
C PRO A 17 34.05 -1.64 8.05
N ALA A 18 33.72 -0.38 7.76
CA ALA A 18 32.78 0.39 8.57
C ALA A 18 31.33 -0.08 8.39
N LEU A 19 30.94 -0.50 7.18
CA LEU A 19 29.59 -1.03 6.91
C LEU A 19 29.35 -2.40 7.52
N GLU A 20 30.38 -3.25 7.54
CA GLU A 20 30.31 -4.61 8.10
C GLU A 20 30.45 -4.64 9.62
N ASP A 21 30.97 -3.56 10.22
CA ASP A 21 31.00 -3.42 11.67
C ASP A 21 29.57 -3.31 12.21
N SER A 22 29.26 -4.22 13.13
CA SER A 22 27.97 -4.28 13.81
C SER A 22 27.67 -3.02 14.62
N SER A 23 28.72 -2.36 15.13
CA SER A 23 28.59 -1.13 15.91
C SER A 23 28.01 0.04 15.10
N THR A 24 28.20 0.05 13.78
CA THR A 24 27.73 1.14 12.92
C THR A 24 26.21 1.25 12.91
N LEU A 25 25.49 0.13 12.80
CA LEU A 25 24.03 0.14 12.89
C LEU A 25 23.57 0.46 14.32
N GLU A 26 24.23 -0.13 15.31
CA GLU A 26 23.93 0.03 16.73
C GLU A 26 23.97 1.51 17.14
N ILE A 27 25.01 2.27 16.74
CA ILE A 27 25.11 3.71 17.05
C ILE A 27 23.88 4.49 16.58
N PHE A 28 23.36 4.22 15.39
CA PHE A 28 22.19 4.94 14.88
C PHE A 28 20.89 4.47 15.53
N PHE A 29 20.76 3.18 15.85
CA PHE A 29 19.62 2.68 16.61
C PHE A 29 19.61 3.21 18.05
N ASP A 30 20.74 3.20 18.74
CA ASP A 30 20.90 3.75 20.08
C ASP A 30 20.57 5.24 20.11
N TYR A 31 21.12 5.99 19.15
CA TYR A 31 20.83 7.42 19.05
C TYR A 31 19.35 7.68 18.79
N TYR A 32 18.71 6.90 17.92
CA TYR A 32 17.27 6.99 17.69
C TYR A 32 16.47 6.66 18.97
N ALA A 33 16.88 5.61 19.70
CA ALA A 33 16.24 5.17 20.93
C ALA A 33 16.33 6.18 22.08
N MET A 34 17.34 7.06 22.08
CA MET A 34 17.39 8.18 23.03
C MET A 34 16.30 9.25 22.79
N ASN A 35 15.57 9.17 21.66
CA ASN A 35 14.50 10.09 21.25
C ASN A 35 14.87 11.58 21.41
N GLN A 36 16.10 11.90 21.02
CA GLN A 36 16.69 13.23 21.12
C GLN A 36 16.36 14.10 19.90
N PRO A 37 16.64 15.41 19.94
CA PRO A 37 16.72 16.22 18.72
C PRO A 37 17.56 15.48 17.67
N PHE A 38 17.08 15.44 16.44
CA PHE A 38 17.67 14.72 15.30
C PHE A 38 17.43 13.20 15.21
N SER A 39 16.40 12.67 15.89
CA SER A 39 15.97 11.27 15.73
C SER A 39 15.67 10.91 14.26
N LYS A 40 15.13 11.86 13.48
CA LYS A 40 14.83 11.68 12.05
C LYS A 40 16.10 11.42 11.25
N GLU A 41 17.17 12.16 11.54
CA GLU A 41 18.47 12.05 10.87
C GLU A 41 19.11 10.68 11.13
N ALA A 42 18.95 10.13 12.34
CA ALA A 42 19.38 8.76 12.61
C ALA A 42 18.60 7.72 11.79
N LEU A 43 17.28 7.87 11.65
CA LEU A 43 16.49 7.03 10.74
C LEU A 43 16.87 7.21 9.27
N GLU A 44 17.20 8.44 8.84
CA GLU A 44 17.72 8.69 7.48
C GLU A 44 19.06 7.98 7.27
N CYS A 45 19.97 8.03 8.25
CA CYS A 45 21.21 7.26 8.21
C CYS A 45 20.96 5.76 8.09
N LEU A 46 20.06 5.20 8.90
CA LEU A 46 19.64 3.80 8.81
C LEU A 46 19.03 3.47 7.45
N LEU A 47 18.21 4.36 6.88
CA LEU A 47 17.64 4.21 5.53
C LEU A 47 18.73 4.16 4.44
N ARG A 48 19.77 5.00 4.55
CA ARG A 48 20.92 4.95 3.63
C ARG A 48 21.69 3.65 3.79
N LEU A 49 21.93 3.21 5.03
CA LEU A 49 22.60 1.96 5.34
C LEU A 49 21.81 0.75 4.83
N ALA A 50 20.49 0.73 5.00
CA ALA A 50 19.59 -0.30 4.46
C ALA A 50 19.58 -0.37 2.93
N SER A 51 20.01 0.71 2.25
CA SER A 51 20.13 0.79 0.79
C SER A 51 21.48 0.29 0.24
N THR A 52 22.37 -0.21 1.10
CA THR A 52 23.69 -0.69 0.72
C THR A 52 23.59 -1.87 -0.25
N ARG A 53 24.22 -1.74 -1.42
CA ARG A 53 24.20 -2.78 -2.46
C ARG A 53 24.96 -4.03 -2.03
N ARG A 54 24.53 -5.21 -2.49
CA ARG A 54 25.20 -6.50 -2.21
C ARG A 54 26.71 -6.49 -2.48
N SER A 55 27.17 -5.79 -3.52
CA SER A 55 28.60 -5.69 -3.89
C SER A 55 29.49 -4.97 -2.86
N LEU A 56 28.89 -4.26 -1.91
CA LEU A 56 29.59 -3.56 -0.84
C LEU A 56 29.87 -4.45 0.38
N PHE A 57 29.37 -5.68 0.38
CA PHE A 57 29.75 -6.69 1.36
C PHE A 57 30.90 -7.54 0.79
N SER A 58 31.69 -8.11 1.68
CA SER A 58 32.82 -9.00 1.38
C SER A 58 32.32 -10.37 0.94
N ASP A 59 31.28 -10.87 1.60
CA ASP A 59 30.60 -12.11 1.28
C ASP A 59 29.12 -12.07 1.71
N ASP A 60 28.38 -13.14 1.40
CA ASP A 60 26.97 -13.27 1.78
C ASP A 60 26.77 -13.42 3.29
N THR A 61 27.75 -13.96 4.01
CA THR A 61 27.68 -14.13 5.47
C THR A 61 27.66 -12.77 6.18
N ALA A 62 28.56 -11.86 5.81
CA ALA A 62 28.60 -10.49 6.31
C ALA A 62 27.30 -9.74 5.98
N ARG A 63 26.79 -9.92 4.76
CA ARG A 63 25.52 -9.30 4.34
C ARG A 63 24.32 -9.82 5.13
N LEU A 64 24.23 -11.13 5.39
CA LEU A 64 23.15 -11.72 6.17
C LEU A 64 23.24 -11.31 7.64
N LYS A 65 24.44 -11.18 8.20
CA LYS A 65 24.63 -10.62 9.55
C LYS A 65 24.09 -9.19 9.64
N PHE A 66 24.43 -8.35 8.67
CA PHE A 66 23.90 -6.99 8.59
C PHE A 66 22.37 -6.96 8.44
N LEU A 67 21.80 -7.84 7.61
CA LEU A 67 20.35 -8.01 7.47
C LEU A 67 19.71 -8.33 8.83
N SER A 68 20.24 -9.31 9.56
CA SER A 68 19.69 -9.70 10.86
C SER A 68 19.71 -8.56 11.87
N HIS A 69 20.80 -7.79 11.94
CA HIS A 69 20.89 -6.63 12.83
C HIS A 69 19.88 -5.54 12.46
N LEU A 70 19.72 -5.25 11.17
CA LEU A 70 18.74 -4.29 10.68
C LEU A 70 17.28 -4.74 10.94
N MET A 71 17.00 -6.03 10.76
CA MET A 71 15.69 -6.62 11.07
C MET A 71 15.38 -6.52 12.57
N GLN A 72 16.36 -6.82 13.43
CA GLN A 72 16.19 -6.74 14.87
C GLN A 72 15.94 -5.29 15.33
N GLY A 73 16.72 -4.31 14.87
CA GLY A 73 16.49 -2.91 15.26
C GLY A 73 15.17 -2.35 14.73
N THR A 74 14.75 -2.69 13.50
CA THR A 74 13.41 -2.29 13.00
C THR A 74 12.28 -3.01 13.73
N LYS A 75 12.47 -4.27 14.14
CA LYS A 75 11.54 -5.01 15.02
C LYS A 75 11.36 -4.29 16.35
N GLU A 76 12.45 -3.88 17.00
CA GLU A 76 12.39 -3.18 18.29
C GLU A 76 11.65 -1.84 18.21
N ILE A 77 11.88 -1.07 17.13
CA ILE A 77 11.12 0.18 16.89
C ILE A 77 9.63 -0.11 16.74
N LEU A 78 9.26 -1.16 16.00
CA LEU A 78 7.85 -1.58 15.84
C LEU A 78 7.23 -2.03 17.17
N GLN A 79 7.96 -2.78 17.99
CA GLN A 79 7.47 -3.29 19.28
C GLN A 79 7.28 -2.18 20.31
N THR A 80 8.23 -1.25 20.39
CA THR A 80 8.22 -0.17 21.38
C THR A 80 7.39 1.03 20.96
N GLY A 81 7.25 1.25 19.65
CA GLY A 81 6.63 2.46 19.09
C GLY A 81 7.45 3.73 19.32
N ILE A 82 8.72 3.61 19.73
CA ILE A 82 9.53 4.76 20.12
C ILE A 82 9.73 5.74 18.96
N GLY A 83 9.51 7.03 19.23
CA GLY A 83 9.64 8.11 18.25
C GLY A 83 8.59 8.13 17.14
N LEU A 84 7.71 7.11 17.02
CA LEU A 84 6.74 7.01 15.93
C LEU A 84 5.50 7.90 16.08
N THR A 85 5.36 8.60 17.21
CA THR A 85 4.34 9.65 17.37
C THR A 85 4.68 10.93 16.58
N GLU A 86 5.96 11.10 16.22
CA GLU A 86 6.42 12.22 15.41
C GLU A 86 6.29 11.87 13.92
N HIS A 87 5.57 12.71 13.16
CA HIS A 87 5.25 12.46 11.76
C HIS A 87 6.51 12.26 10.89
N ASP A 88 7.56 13.04 11.13
CA ASP A 88 8.82 12.96 10.40
C ASP A 88 9.54 11.62 10.61
N ASN A 89 9.59 11.14 11.86
CA ASN A 89 10.17 9.84 12.18
C ASN A 89 9.35 8.72 11.56
N TYR A 90 8.02 8.79 11.70
CA TYR A 90 7.10 7.82 11.13
C TYR A 90 7.26 7.67 9.62
N HIS A 91 7.30 8.79 8.91
CA HIS A 91 7.47 8.82 7.47
C HIS A 91 8.82 8.22 7.03
N THR A 92 9.92 8.61 7.69
CA THR A 92 11.24 8.05 7.41
C THR A 92 11.31 6.56 7.75
N PHE A 93 10.64 6.12 8.80
CA PHE A 93 10.57 4.71 9.19
C PHE A 93 9.81 3.86 8.15
N CYS A 94 8.67 4.35 7.64
CA CYS A 94 7.94 3.71 6.53
C CYS A 94 8.83 3.57 5.29
N ARG A 95 9.63 4.60 4.97
CA ARG A 95 10.62 4.56 3.88
C ARG A 95 11.71 3.52 4.14
N LEU A 96 12.22 3.44 5.37
CA LEU A 96 13.20 2.44 5.79
C LEU A 96 12.69 1.01 5.60
N LEU A 97 11.49 0.69 6.09
CA LEU A 97 10.88 -0.64 5.93
C LEU A 97 10.73 -1.02 4.46
N SER A 98 10.16 -0.10 3.65
CA SER A 98 9.97 -0.31 2.21
C SER A 98 11.30 -0.57 1.50
N ARG A 99 12.32 0.22 1.84
CA ARG A 99 13.65 0.11 1.24
C ARG A 99 14.37 -1.16 1.67
N PHE A 100 14.25 -1.54 2.94
CA PHE A 100 14.79 -2.79 3.48
C PHE A 100 14.24 -3.99 2.69
N LYS A 101 12.92 -4.07 2.49
CA LYS A 101 12.32 -5.15 1.70
C LYS A 101 12.79 -5.18 0.23
N VAL A 102 13.01 -4.03 -0.40
CA VAL A 102 13.47 -3.96 -1.80
C VAL A 102 14.93 -4.39 -1.94
N ASN A 103 15.76 -4.17 -0.93
CA ASN A 103 17.20 -4.44 -0.99
C ASN A 103 17.57 -5.91 -0.70
N TYR A 104 16.68 -6.66 -0.04
CA TYR A 104 16.89 -8.06 0.31
C TYR A 104 15.85 -8.97 -0.35
N GLN A 105 16.31 -10.12 -0.86
CA GLN A 105 15.40 -11.08 -1.47
C GLN A 105 14.50 -11.68 -0.39
N LEU A 106 13.28 -12.06 -0.78
CA LEU A 106 12.32 -12.63 0.17
C LEU A 106 12.85 -13.90 0.83
N SER A 107 13.58 -14.75 0.09
CA SER A 107 14.24 -15.94 0.63
C SER A 107 15.19 -15.64 1.79
N GLU A 108 15.92 -14.53 1.71
CA GLU A 108 16.87 -14.10 2.75
C GLU A 108 16.14 -13.63 4.00
N LEU A 109 15.08 -12.84 3.81
CA LEU A 109 14.26 -12.35 4.91
C LEU A 109 13.57 -13.48 5.65
N VAL A 110 12.91 -14.40 4.94
CA VAL A 110 12.24 -15.56 5.55
C VAL A 110 13.25 -16.48 6.26
N SER A 111 14.50 -16.53 5.77
CA SER A 111 15.54 -17.34 6.39
C SER A 111 16.12 -16.73 7.66
N ALA A 112 16.04 -15.40 7.80
CA ALA A 112 16.55 -14.68 8.95
C ALA A 112 15.83 -15.05 10.25
N GLU A 113 16.58 -14.99 11.36
CA GLU A 113 16.02 -15.21 12.69
C GLU A 113 15.07 -14.07 13.06
N GLY A 114 13.92 -14.40 13.66
CA GLY A 114 12.93 -13.40 14.06
C GLY A 114 12.02 -12.87 12.94
N TYR A 115 12.13 -13.38 11.71
CA TYR A 115 11.27 -12.96 10.59
C TYR A 115 9.77 -13.03 10.90
N SER A 116 9.31 -14.13 11.50
CA SER A 116 7.88 -14.34 11.79
C SER A 116 7.32 -13.23 12.69
N ASP A 117 8.04 -12.86 13.74
CA ASP A 117 7.64 -11.77 14.63
C ASP A 117 7.72 -10.42 13.90
N TRP A 118 8.78 -10.20 13.12
CA TRP A 118 8.98 -8.96 12.39
C TRP A 118 7.87 -8.71 11.38
N ILE A 119 7.50 -9.70 10.55
CA ILE A 119 6.44 -9.53 9.55
C ILE A 119 5.06 -9.37 10.20
N HIS A 120 4.82 -10.01 11.35
CA HIS A 120 3.61 -9.79 12.14
C HIS A 120 3.50 -8.33 12.60
N LEU A 121 4.56 -7.78 13.18
CA LEU A 121 4.59 -6.39 13.64
C LEU A 121 4.47 -5.39 12.48
N VAL A 122 5.10 -5.67 11.33
CA VAL A 122 4.92 -4.86 10.11
C VAL A 122 3.47 -4.90 9.65
N ALA A 123 2.79 -6.03 9.74
CA ALA A 123 1.37 -6.15 9.43
C ALA A 123 0.52 -5.31 10.37
N GLU A 124 0.68 -5.46 11.69
CA GLU A 124 -0.06 -4.65 12.68
C GLU A 124 0.16 -3.16 12.48
N PHE A 125 1.41 -2.74 12.24
CA PHE A 125 1.76 -1.36 11.96
C PHE A 125 1.12 -0.86 10.66
N THR A 126 1.09 -1.67 9.61
CA THR A 126 0.42 -1.34 8.34
C THR A 126 -1.09 -1.15 8.54
N LEU A 127 -1.74 -2.05 9.26
CA LEU A 127 -3.18 -1.97 9.52
C LEU A 127 -3.53 -0.67 10.30
N LYS A 128 -2.75 -0.34 11.34
CA LYS A 128 -2.91 0.92 12.08
C LYS A 128 -2.69 2.15 11.19
N SER A 129 -1.70 2.09 10.29
CA SER A 129 -1.39 3.16 9.32
C SER A 129 -2.56 3.41 8.37
N LEU A 130 -3.19 2.35 7.88
CA LEU A 130 -4.33 2.41 6.96
C LEU A 130 -5.57 3.00 7.64
N GLN A 131 -5.83 2.60 8.88
CA GLN A 131 -6.94 3.17 9.67
C GLN A 131 -6.72 4.65 9.97
N SER A 132 -5.47 5.06 10.21
CA SER A 132 -5.10 6.46 10.51
C SER A 132 -4.61 7.20 9.27
N TRP A 133 -5.26 7.00 8.12
CA TRP A 133 -4.76 7.46 6.82
C TRP A 133 -4.55 8.98 6.73
N LYS A 134 -5.38 9.81 7.38
CA LYS A 134 -5.23 11.28 7.41
C LYS A 134 -3.88 11.69 8.00
N TRP A 135 -3.44 10.98 9.05
CA TRP A 135 -2.19 11.25 9.75
C TRP A 135 -1.00 10.56 9.07
N ALA A 136 -1.17 9.31 8.63
CA ALA A 136 -0.10 8.59 7.95
C ALA A 136 0.22 9.15 6.55
N GLY A 137 -0.79 9.74 5.88
CA GLY A 137 -0.67 10.45 4.61
C GLY A 137 0.08 9.65 3.54
N SER A 138 1.07 10.27 2.92
CA SER A 138 1.93 9.65 1.90
C SER A 138 2.80 8.51 2.43
N SER A 139 2.90 8.30 3.74
CA SER A 139 3.69 7.20 4.32
C SER A 139 3.11 5.83 3.99
N VAL A 140 1.77 5.73 3.82
CA VAL A 140 1.07 4.50 3.45
C VAL A 140 1.59 3.92 2.13
N TYR A 141 1.96 4.78 1.18
CA TYR A 141 2.53 4.38 -0.10
C TYR A 141 3.74 3.45 0.07
N TYR A 142 4.65 3.77 1.00
CA TYR A 142 5.85 2.97 1.24
C TYR A 142 5.55 1.60 1.86
N LEU A 143 4.54 1.53 2.72
CA LEU A 143 4.08 0.27 3.32
C LEU A 143 3.40 -0.62 2.26
N LEU A 144 2.53 -0.05 1.42
CA LEU A 144 1.92 -0.80 0.32
C LEU A 144 2.96 -1.28 -0.70
N ASN A 145 4.00 -0.47 -0.97
CA ASN A 145 5.14 -0.90 -1.78
C ASN A 145 5.87 -2.10 -1.15
N LEU A 146 6.07 -2.10 0.18
CA LEU A 146 6.68 -3.24 0.88
C LEU A 146 5.87 -4.52 0.62
N TRP A 147 4.55 -4.47 0.81
CA TRP A 147 3.67 -5.62 0.59
C TRP A 147 3.66 -6.07 -0.88
N SER A 148 3.52 -5.13 -1.82
CA SER A 148 3.55 -5.41 -3.26
C SER A 148 4.86 -6.07 -3.69
N LYS A 149 6.01 -5.54 -3.25
CA LYS A 149 7.32 -6.15 -3.52
C LYS A 149 7.49 -7.50 -2.82
N SER A 150 6.81 -7.76 -1.71
CA SER A 150 6.82 -9.05 -1.03
C SER A 150 6.05 -10.10 -1.82
N VAL A 151 4.79 -9.83 -2.15
CA VAL A 151 3.94 -10.78 -2.88
C VAL A 151 4.46 -11.08 -4.28
N THR A 152 4.98 -10.08 -5.00
CA THR A 152 5.56 -10.28 -6.33
C THR A 152 6.88 -11.06 -6.30
N SER A 153 7.53 -11.16 -5.14
CA SER A 153 8.75 -11.95 -4.95
C SER A 153 8.47 -13.43 -4.62
N VAL A 154 7.24 -13.80 -4.23
CA VAL A 154 6.90 -15.17 -3.79
C VAL A 154 7.18 -16.22 -4.85
N ARG A 155 6.94 -15.90 -6.13
CA ARG A 155 7.23 -16.79 -7.27
C ARG A 155 8.70 -17.18 -7.42
N TYR A 156 9.60 -16.44 -6.76
CA TYR A 156 11.04 -16.72 -6.75
C TYR A 156 11.52 -17.29 -5.41
N LEU A 157 10.61 -17.52 -4.46
CA LEU A 157 10.94 -18.03 -3.14
C LEU A 157 11.39 -19.50 -3.25
N LYS A 158 12.64 -19.74 -2.85
CA LYS A 158 13.20 -21.08 -2.65
C LYS A 158 13.58 -21.20 -1.18
N SER A 159 12.59 -21.43 -0.33
CA SER A 159 12.78 -21.60 1.12
C SER A 159 11.70 -22.52 1.66
N ASP A 160 12.09 -23.43 2.57
CA ASP A 160 11.17 -24.34 3.25
C ASP A 160 10.44 -23.67 4.43
N LYS A 161 10.87 -22.46 4.82
CA LYS A 161 10.26 -21.68 5.90
C LYS A 161 9.03 -20.92 5.40
N PRO A 162 7.97 -20.77 6.23
CA PRO A 162 6.75 -20.08 5.84
C PRO A 162 6.98 -18.57 5.67
N ASN A 163 6.50 -18.00 4.56
CA ASN A 163 6.61 -16.55 4.31
C ASN A 163 5.51 -15.72 5.00
N LEU A 164 4.43 -16.36 5.48
CA LEU A 164 3.30 -15.75 6.20
C LEU A 164 2.49 -14.68 5.44
N LEU A 165 2.78 -14.44 4.16
CA LEU A 165 2.08 -13.40 3.38
C LEU A 165 0.62 -13.76 3.14
N GLU A 166 0.28 -15.05 3.00
CA GLU A 166 -1.09 -15.52 2.85
C GLU A 166 -1.97 -15.20 4.07
N GLU A 167 -1.37 -15.03 5.25
CA GLU A 167 -2.12 -14.67 6.46
C GLU A 167 -2.41 -13.16 6.54
N TYR A 168 -1.43 -12.32 6.17
CA TYR A 168 -1.50 -10.88 6.41
C TYR A 168 -2.00 -10.07 5.20
N VAL A 169 -1.72 -10.50 3.97
CA VAL A 169 -2.12 -9.76 2.77
C VAL A 169 -3.65 -9.60 2.67
N PRO A 170 -4.49 -10.62 2.92
CA PRO A 170 -5.94 -10.44 2.96
C PRO A 170 -6.38 -9.34 3.94
N LYS A 171 -5.81 -9.33 5.16
CA LYS A 171 -6.12 -8.31 6.19
C LYS A 171 -5.75 -6.90 5.72
N VAL A 172 -4.60 -6.75 5.05
CA VAL A 172 -4.16 -5.46 4.48
C VAL A 172 -5.10 -5.00 3.36
N ILE A 173 -5.55 -5.92 2.50
CA ILE A 173 -6.52 -5.61 1.44
C ILE A 173 -7.84 -5.12 2.04
N GLU A 174 -8.39 -5.89 2.98
CA GLU A 174 -9.67 -5.57 3.63
C GLU A 174 -9.61 -4.21 4.32
N CYS A 175 -8.56 -3.98 5.10
CA CYS A 175 -8.36 -2.74 5.84
C CYS A 175 -8.12 -1.53 4.91
N PHE A 176 -7.43 -1.71 3.79
CA PHE A 176 -7.27 -0.64 2.81
C PHE A 176 -8.64 -0.21 2.24
N VAL A 177 -9.43 -1.18 1.77
CA VAL A 177 -10.75 -0.89 1.17
C VAL A 177 -11.69 -0.25 2.20
N SER A 178 -11.79 -0.82 3.41
CA SER A 178 -12.67 -0.29 4.44
C SER A 178 -12.25 1.12 4.86
N SER A 179 -10.94 1.36 5.06
CA SER A 179 -10.44 2.68 5.45
C SER A 179 -10.78 3.79 4.44
N ARG A 180 -10.79 3.48 3.14
CA ARG A 180 -11.21 4.41 2.09
C ARG A 180 -12.71 4.64 2.07
N PHE A 181 -13.51 3.61 2.34
CA PHE A 181 -14.96 3.75 2.35
C PHE A 181 -15.45 4.51 3.58
N ASP A 182 -14.76 4.33 4.71
CA ASP A 182 -15.02 5.05 5.96
C ASP A 182 -14.53 6.51 5.89
N SER A 183 -13.47 6.79 5.13
CA SER A 183 -12.95 8.15 4.98
C SER A 183 -13.94 9.10 4.30
N LEU A 184 -14.71 8.60 3.33
CA LEU A 184 -15.75 9.34 2.63
C LEU A 184 -16.86 9.84 3.57
N GLN A 185 -17.09 9.16 4.70
CA GLN A 185 -18.04 9.61 5.71
C GLN A 185 -17.45 10.72 6.60
N SER A 186 -16.12 10.84 6.70
CA SER A 186 -15.42 11.82 7.55
C SER A 186 -14.93 13.05 6.77
N GLU A 187 -14.68 12.97 5.47
CA GLU A 187 -14.20 14.10 4.66
C GLU A 187 -15.25 15.19 4.46
N LEU A 188 -16.55 14.86 4.57
CA LEU A 188 -17.64 15.82 4.44
C LEU A 188 -17.82 16.74 5.68
N SER A 189 -17.18 16.41 6.80
CA SER A 189 -17.20 17.25 8.02
C SER A 189 -16.07 18.30 8.07
N ASP A 190 -15.01 18.09 7.31
CA ASP A 190 -13.87 19.00 7.19
C ASP A 190 -13.86 19.58 5.76
N GLU A 191 -14.40 20.79 5.54
CA GLU A 191 -14.46 21.50 4.24
C GLU A 191 -13.08 21.78 3.57
N LEU A 192 -11.99 21.19 4.07
CA LEU A 192 -10.61 21.47 3.67
C LEU A 192 -9.87 20.23 3.11
N GLY A 193 -10.50 19.06 3.04
CA GLY A 193 -9.90 17.87 2.42
C GLY A 193 -10.14 17.82 0.91
N GLU A 194 -9.08 17.69 0.12
CA GLU A 194 -9.21 17.39 -1.32
C GLU A 194 -9.73 15.94 -1.47
N ASP A 195 -10.90 15.73 -2.08
CA ASP A 195 -11.43 14.40 -2.42
C ASP A 195 -10.44 13.72 -3.40
N PRO A 196 -9.86 12.56 -3.05
CA PRO A 196 -8.95 11.85 -3.95
C PRO A 196 -9.61 11.46 -5.28
N LEU A 197 -10.94 11.35 -5.35
CA LEU A 197 -11.67 11.10 -6.59
C LEU A 197 -11.64 12.31 -7.54
N ASP A 198 -11.40 13.52 -7.03
CA ASP A 198 -11.26 14.73 -7.84
C ASP A 198 -9.84 14.87 -8.42
N ASN A 199 -8.88 14.10 -7.91
CA ASN A 199 -7.50 14.07 -8.39
C ASN A 199 -7.07 12.66 -8.83
N VAL A 200 -7.25 12.39 -10.13
CA VAL A 200 -6.91 11.11 -10.76
C VAL A 200 -5.45 10.69 -10.55
N GLU A 201 -4.50 11.63 -10.46
CA GLU A 201 -3.09 11.31 -10.21
C GLU A 201 -2.89 10.79 -8.79
N VAL A 202 -3.46 11.46 -7.79
CA VAL A 202 -3.42 11.05 -6.38
C VAL A 202 -4.09 9.68 -6.19
N LEU A 203 -5.22 9.46 -6.87
CA LEU A 203 -5.91 8.17 -6.84
C LEU A 203 -5.07 7.04 -7.45
N GLN A 204 -4.40 7.31 -8.57
CA GLN A 204 -3.51 6.33 -9.21
C GLN A 204 -2.31 6.00 -8.32
N ASP A 205 -1.70 6.98 -7.65
CA ASP A 205 -0.59 6.76 -6.73
C ASP A 205 -1.02 5.89 -5.53
N GLN A 206 -2.23 6.10 -5.00
CA GLN A 206 -2.76 5.26 -3.92
C GLN A 206 -3.05 3.82 -4.37
N LEU A 207 -3.42 3.63 -5.63
CA LEU A 207 -3.73 2.34 -6.23
C LEU A 207 -2.52 1.71 -6.96
N GLU A 208 -1.33 2.31 -6.96
CA GLU A 208 -0.19 1.80 -7.72
C GLU A 208 0.18 0.36 -7.30
N PHE A 209 0.20 0.12 -5.99
CA PHE A 209 0.65 -1.15 -5.42
C PHE A 209 -0.48 -2.12 -5.08
N PHE A 210 -1.66 -1.60 -4.77
CA PHE A 210 -2.81 -2.36 -4.28
C PHE A 210 -3.20 -3.54 -5.20
N PRO A 211 -3.27 -3.40 -6.54
CA PRO A 211 -3.59 -4.49 -7.44
C PRO A 211 -2.71 -5.73 -7.32
N TYR A 212 -1.43 -5.58 -6.97
CA TYR A 212 -0.53 -6.73 -6.80
C TYR A 212 -0.90 -7.57 -5.59
N LEU A 213 -1.41 -6.94 -4.53
CA LEU A 213 -1.91 -7.63 -3.33
C LEU A 213 -3.19 -8.39 -3.69
N CYS A 214 -4.13 -7.73 -4.38
CA CYS A 214 -5.36 -8.35 -4.86
C CYS A 214 -5.07 -9.56 -5.74
N ARG A 215 -4.16 -9.46 -6.71
CA ARG A 215 -3.80 -10.56 -7.61
C ARG A 215 -3.10 -11.72 -6.90
N PHE A 216 -2.41 -11.46 -5.78
CA PHE A 216 -1.83 -12.51 -4.95
C PHE A 216 -2.89 -13.33 -4.21
N GLN A 217 -4.01 -12.71 -3.82
CA GLN A 217 -5.13 -13.35 -3.10
C GLN A 217 -6.44 -13.21 -3.89
N TYR A 218 -6.42 -13.56 -5.17
CA TYR A 218 -7.43 -13.05 -6.10
C TYR A 218 -8.84 -13.56 -5.84
N GLU A 219 -9.00 -14.84 -5.53
CA GLU A 219 -10.29 -15.45 -5.20
C GLU A 219 -10.91 -14.82 -3.93
N GLY A 220 -10.12 -14.73 -2.85
CA GLY A 220 -10.55 -14.11 -1.59
C GLY A 220 -10.85 -12.62 -1.75
N CYS A 221 -9.99 -11.89 -2.46
CA CYS A 221 -10.17 -10.47 -2.73
C CYS A 221 -11.43 -10.20 -3.58
N SER A 222 -11.66 -10.97 -4.65
CA SER A 222 -12.85 -10.82 -5.50
C SER A 222 -14.12 -11.05 -4.70
N SER A 223 -14.16 -12.15 -3.94
CA SER A 223 -15.30 -12.48 -3.07
C SER A 223 -15.59 -11.38 -2.04
N TYR A 224 -14.54 -10.82 -1.43
CA TYR A 224 -14.66 -9.71 -0.48
C TYR A 224 -15.20 -8.43 -1.14
N LEU A 225 -14.63 -8.05 -2.29
CA LEU A 225 -15.06 -6.87 -3.05
C LEU A 225 -16.54 -6.96 -3.45
N MET A 226 -16.97 -8.12 -3.96
CA MET A 226 -18.37 -8.37 -4.31
C MET A 226 -19.29 -8.30 -3.08
N LYS A 227 -18.87 -8.88 -1.95
CA LYS A 227 -19.64 -8.84 -0.69
C LYS A 227 -19.87 -7.41 -0.19
N ILE A 228 -18.89 -6.52 -0.36
CA ILE A 228 -19.01 -5.12 0.09
C ILE A 228 -19.83 -4.28 -0.89
N VAL A 229 -19.65 -4.47 -2.20
CA VAL A 229 -20.31 -3.61 -3.19
C VAL A 229 -21.80 -3.93 -3.35
N GLU A 230 -22.20 -5.18 -3.18
CA GLU A 230 -23.59 -5.63 -3.33
C GLU A 230 -24.60 -4.81 -2.48
N PRO A 231 -24.44 -4.63 -1.16
CA PRO A 231 -25.35 -3.80 -0.37
C PRO A 231 -25.31 -2.31 -0.76
N ILE A 232 -24.16 -1.81 -1.22
CA ILE A 232 -24.01 -0.42 -1.68
C ILE A 232 -24.79 -0.22 -2.98
N MET A 233 -24.71 -1.18 -3.91
CA MET A 233 -25.49 -1.18 -5.15
C MET A 233 -27.00 -1.25 -4.90
N GLN A 234 -27.45 -2.12 -3.99
CA GLN A 234 -28.86 -2.23 -3.64
C GLN A 234 -29.40 -0.92 -3.03
N SER A 235 -28.58 -0.25 -2.21
CA SER A 235 -28.92 1.05 -1.64
C SER A 235 -29.03 2.12 -2.74
N TYR A 236 -28.03 2.20 -3.63
CA TYR A 236 -28.05 3.09 -4.78
C TYR A 236 -29.27 2.88 -5.69
N MET A 237 -29.59 1.63 -6.05
CA MET A 237 -30.76 1.31 -6.88
C MET A 237 -32.07 1.71 -6.21
N LYS A 238 -32.19 1.52 -4.90
CA LYS A 238 -33.40 1.90 -4.15
C LYS A 238 -33.55 3.42 -4.12
N GLU A 239 -32.46 4.14 -3.90
CA GLU A 239 -32.43 5.59 -3.85
C GLU A 239 -32.65 6.23 -5.22
N ALA A 240 -32.14 5.64 -6.30
CA ALA A 240 -32.33 6.13 -7.67
C ALA A 240 -33.76 5.94 -8.20
N ASN A 241 -34.46 4.89 -7.75
CA ASN A 241 -35.86 4.62 -8.16
C ASN A 241 -36.88 5.47 -7.39
N LEU A 242 -36.54 5.88 -6.17
CA LEU A 242 -37.29 6.88 -5.43
C LEU A 242 -36.88 8.24 -6.02
N GLN A 243 -37.81 9.06 -6.51
CA GLN A 243 -37.50 10.41 -6.99
C GLN A 243 -37.13 11.33 -5.81
N ILE A 244 -36.03 11.03 -5.12
CA ILE A 244 -35.53 11.72 -3.93
C ILE A 244 -34.95 13.07 -4.40
N PRO A 245 -35.15 14.17 -3.64
CA PRO A 245 -34.60 15.47 -4.00
C PRO A 245 -33.09 15.44 -4.24
N MET A 246 -32.68 16.26 -5.21
CA MET A 246 -31.40 16.36 -5.93
C MET A 246 -30.11 16.44 -5.08
N ASP A 247 -30.22 16.56 -3.75
CA ASP A 247 -29.10 16.79 -2.81
C ASP A 247 -29.18 15.82 -1.60
N SER A 248 -29.45 14.53 -1.85
CA SER A 248 -29.37 13.52 -0.79
C SER A 248 -27.90 13.24 -0.45
N TYR A 249 -27.48 13.68 0.73
CA TYR A 249 -26.15 13.40 1.32
C TYR A 249 -25.76 11.91 1.23
N GLU A 250 -26.70 11.02 1.51
CA GLU A 250 -26.49 9.57 1.47
C GLU A 250 -26.25 9.04 0.05
N LEU A 251 -26.87 9.67 -0.96
CA LEU A 251 -26.69 9.30 -2.36
C LEU A 251 -25.27 9.66 -2.83
N SER A 252 -24.77 10.85 -2.47
CA SER A 252 -23.41 11.28 -2.83
C SER A 252 -22.32 10.39 -2.22
N ILE A 253 -22.50 9.97 -0.96
CA ILE A 253 -21.58 9.01 -0.32
C ILE A 253 -21.62 7.66 -1.04
N THR A 254 -22.82 7.19 -1.38
CA THR A 254 -23.00 5.93 -2.09
C THR A 254 -22.35 5.98 -3.47
N GLU A 255 -22.52 7.07 -4.22
CA GLU A 255 -21.84 7.30 -5.50
C GLU A 255 -20.32 7.31 -5.37
N SER A 256 -19.78 8.00 -4.37
CA SER A 256 -18.33 8.05 -4.12
C SER A 256 -17.76 6.67 -3.76
N LYS A 257 -18.47 5.86 -2.96
CA LYS A 257 -18.08 4.47 -2.67
C LYS A 257 -18.06 3.61 -3.94
N LEU A 258 -19.06 3.76 -4.79
CA LEU A 258 -19.13 3.05 -6.08
C LEU A 258 -18.03 3.51 -7.04
N ALA A 259 -17.70 4.80 -7.08
CA ALA A 259 -16.59 5.33 -7.86
C ALA A 259 -15.24 4.73 -7.40
N TRP A 260 -14.98 4.70 -6.09
CA TRP A 260 -13.80 4.04 -5.53
C TRP A 260 -13.73 2.56 -5.92
N PHE A 261 -14.85 1.84 -5.85
CA PHE A 261 -14.92 0.46 -6.30
C PHE A 261 -14.58 0.32 -7.78
N THR A 262 -15.15 1.15 -8.66
CA THR A 262 -14.83 1.17 -10.09
C THR A 262 -13.35 1.41 -10.36
N HIS A 263 -12.72 2.35 -9.67
CA HIS A 263 -11.29 2.62 -9.80
C HIS A 263 -10.41 1.47 -9.30
N ILE A 264 -10.79 0.84 -8.18
CA ILE A 264 -10.11 -0.36 -7.68
C ILE A 264 -10.17 -1.50 -8.72
N VAL A 265 -11.36 -1.80 -9.25
CA VAL A 265 -11.53 -2.84 -10.27
C VAL A 265 -10.72 -2.50 -11.53
N ALA A 266 -10.78 -1.26 -12.00
CA ALA A 266 -10.00 -0.82 -13.15
C ALA A 266 -8.48 -1.01 -12.94
N ALA A 267 -7.96 -0.68 -11.75
CA ALA A 267 -6.55 -0.87 -11.40
C ALA A 267 -6.15 -2.37 -11.36
N ILE A 268 -7.01 -3.23 -10.81
CA ILE A 268 -6.82 -4.68 -10.77
C ILE A 268 -6.78 -5.28 -12.19
N LEU A 269 -7.68 -4.85 -13.07
CA LEU A 269 -7.74 -5.32 -14.46
C LEU A 269 -6.54 -4.83 -15.28
N LYS A 270 -6.13 -3.57 -15.12
CA LYS A 270 -4.94 -2.99 -15.77
C LYS A 270 -3.66 -3.79 -15.43
N THR A 271 -3.54 -4.26 -14.20
CA THR A 271 -2.35 -4.97 -13.71
C THR A 271 -2.15 -6.34 -14.38
N LYS A 272 -3.23 -6.99 -14.86
CA LYS A 272 -3.18 -8.26 -15.62
C LYS A 272 -2.27 -8.15 -16.84
N GLN A 273 -2.32 -7.02 -17.55
CA GLN A 273 -1.54 -6.81 -18.78
C GLN A 273 -0.02 -6.77 -18.55
N MET A 274 0.42 -6.56 -17.30
CA MET A 274 1.83 -6.32 -16.98
C MET A 274 2.52 -7.49 -16.26
N SER A 275 1.78 -8.45 -15.71
CA SER A 275 2.30 -9.30 -14.61
C SER A 275 2.23 -10.83 -14.82
N GLY A 276 1.75 -11.31 -15.96
CA GLY A 276 1.78 -12.74 -16.30
C GLY A 276 0.89 -13.63 -15.43
N PHE A 277 -0.04 -13.06 -14.65
CA PHE A 277 -1.07 -13.80 -13.93
C PHE A 277 -2.16 -14.26 -14.93
N SER A 278 -1.91 -15.32 -15.69
CA SER A 278 -2.88 -15.91 -16.61
C SER A 278 -3.24 -17.34 -16.18
N GLY A 279 -4.42 -17.50 -15.59
CA GLY A 279 -5.07 -18.79 -15.37
C GLY A 279 -6.56 -18.64 -15.67
N GLU A 280 -7.19 -19.67 -16.23
CA GLU A 280 -8.61 -19.65 -16.61
C GLU A 280 -9.54 -19.24 -15.45
N SER A 281 -9.23 -19.66 -14.22
CA SER A 281 -9.97 -19.26 -13.01
C SER A 281 -9.92 -17.75 -12.74
N HIS A 282 -8.81 -17.08 -13.06
CA HIS A 282 -8.68 -15.64 -12.90
C HIS A 282 -9.48 -14.86 -13.95
N GLU A 283 -9.75 -15.45 -15.13
CA GLU A 283 -10.56 -14.80 -16.15
C GLU A 283 -12.04 -14.75 -15.78
N ILE A 284 -12.53 -15.80 -15.11
CA ILE A 284 -13.89 -15.84 -14.56
C ILE A 284 -14.04 -14.74 -13.50
N LEU A 285 -13.09 -14.64 -12.57
CA LEU A 285 -13.11 -13.60 -11.53
C LEU A 285 -13.00 -12.18 -12.14
N ASP A 286 -12.16 -12.00 -13.17
CA ASP A 286 -12.10 -10.73 -13.92
C ASP A 286 -13.47 -10.39 -14.52
N ALA A 287 -14.16 -11.37 -15.12
CA ALA A 287 -15.47 -11.18 -15.74
C ALA A 287 -16.54 -10.84 -14.70
N GLU A 288 -16.52 -11.48 -13.52
CA GLU A 288 -17.46 -11.22 -12.43
C GLU A 288 -17.35 -9.78 -11.91
N ILE A 289 -16.15 -9.34 -11.54
CA ILE A 289 -15.95 -7.97 -11.02
C ILE A 289 -16.20 -6.92 -12.12
N SER A 290 -15.89 -7.24 -13.38
CA SER A 290 -16.17 -6.36 -14.52
C SER A 290 -17.67 -6.24 -14.80
N ALA A 291 -18.41 -7.35 -14.72
CA ALA A 291 -19.85 -7.36 -14.91
C ALA A 291 -20.56 -6.49 -13.85
N CYS A 292 -20.09 -6.54 -12.61
CA CYS A 292 -20.57 -5.67 -11.54
C CYS A 292 -20.39 -4.18 -11.88
N VAL A 293 -19.19 -3.78 -12.33
CA VAL A 293 -18.94 -2.39 -12.77
C VAL A 293 -19.80 -2.00 -13.98
N LEU A 294 -20.00 -2.89 -14.94
CA LEU A 294 -20.85 -2.61 -16.12
C LEU A 294 -22.33 -2.48 -15.77
N GLN A 295 -22.80 -3.20 -14.76
CA GLN A 295 -24.16 -3.02 -14.24
C GLN A 295 -24.35 -1.60 -13.69
N LEU A 296 -23.35 -1.03 -13.01
CA LEU A 296 -23.38 0.36 -12.54
C LEU A 296 -23.59 1.35 -13.68
N VAL A 297 -22.91 1.17 -14.81
CA VAL A 297 -23.06 2.04 -16.00
C VAL A 297 -24.50 2.01 -16.54
N ASN A 298 -25.09 0.81 -16.64
CA ASN A 298 -26.48 0.69 -17.09
C ASN A 298 -27.47 1.35 -16.11
N ILE A 299 -27.17 1.32 -14.81
CA ILE A 299 -28.02 1.92 -13.77
C ILE A 299 -27.86 3.44 -13.76
N SER A 300 -26.66 3.98 -13.97
CA SER A 300 -26.46 5.43 -14.14
C SER A 300 -27.12 5.96 -15.41
N ASP A 301 -27.12 5.18 -16.50
CA ASP A 301 -27.74 5.59 -17.77
C ASP A 301 -29.28 5.50 -17.74
N SER A 302 -29.84 4.57 -16.95
CA SER A 302 -31.30 4.44 -16.76
C SER A 302 -31.85 5.31 -15.62
N GLY A 303 -31.01 5.67 -14.65
CA GLY A 303 -31.28 6.59 -13.55
C GLY A 303 -31.12 8.05 -13.94
N ILE A 304 -32.10 8.59 -14.67
CA ILE A 304 -32.42 10.03 -14.74
C ILE A 304 -31.25 10.92 -15.21
N HIS A 305 -30.89 10.79 -16.49
CA HIS A 305 -30.22 11.88 -17.20
C HIS A 305 -31.25 12.93 -17.67
N ASN A 306 -31.59 13.85 -16.78
CA ASN A 306 -32.02 15.19 -17.16
C ASN A 306 -31.48 16.18 -16.12
N LYS A 307 -30.14 16.38 -16.13
CA LYS A 307 -29.40 17.63 -15.82
C LYS A 307 -27.99 17.49 -15.20
N VAL A 308 -27.43 16.30 -14.99
CA VAL A 308 -26.06 16.15 -14.45
C VAL A 308 -25.03 15.86 -15.55
N TYR A 309 -24.92 16.72 -16.56
CA TYR A 309 -23.96 16.53 -17.67
C TYR A 309 -22.59 17.19 -17.43
N GLU A 310 -22.38 17.92 -16.34
CA GLU A 310 -21.11 18.64 -16.09
C GLU A 310 -20.22 18.04 -14.99
N TYR A 311 -20.76 17.38 -13.96
CA TYR A 311 -19.92 16.87 -12.84
C TYR A 311 -19.49 15.40 -13.01
N SER A 312 -20.33 14.51 -13.55
CA SER A 312 -20.07 13.07 -13.64
C SER A 312 -19.00 12.70 -14.69
N ARG A 313 -18.75 13.57 -15.67
CA ARG A 313 -17.73 13.34 -16.72
C ARG A 313 -16.30 13.35 -16.16
N ILE A 314 -16.06 14.03 -15.06
CA ILE A 314 -14.74 14.11 -14.42
C ILE A 314 -14.49 12.84 -13.58
N LYS A 315 -15.50 12.35 -12.84
CA LYS A 315 -15.35 11.16 -11.97
C LYS A 315 -15.27 9.82 -12.71
N PHE A 316 -15.88 9.67 -13.89
CA PHE A 316 -15.89 8.38 -14.62
C PHE A 316 -14.94 8.31 -15.83
N GLY A 317 -14.19 9.36 -16.15
CA GLY A 317 -13.11 9.31 -17.16
C GLY A 317 -13.53 8.94 -18.59
N VAL A 318 -14.82 9.04 -18.94
CA VAL A 318 -15.32 8.70 -20.29
C VAL A 318 -15.17 9.90 -21.22
N SER A 319 -14.02 10.00 -21.90
CA SER A 319 -13.84 10.90 -23.05
C SER A 319 -13.95 10.09 -24.34
N TYR A 320 -15.15 10.03 -24.93
CA TYR A 320 -15.28 9.69 -26.34
C TYR A 320 -15.12 10.97 -27.17
N ASN A 321 -14.01 11.07 -27.91
CA ASN A 321 -13.88 12.05 -28.99
C ASN A 321 -14.87 11.68 -30.10
N ILE A 322 -15.84 12.55 -30.36
CA ILE A 322 -16.50 12.66 -31.66
C ILE A 322 -15.92 13.87 -32.36
#